data_AF-A0A813S014-F1
#
_entry.id   AF-A0A813S014-F1
#
_cell.length_a   1.000
_cell.length_b   1.000
_cell.length_c   1.000
_cell.angle_alpha   90.00
_cell.angle_beta   90.00
_cell.angle_gamma   90.00
#
_symmetry.space_group_name_H-M   'P 1'
#
loop_
_entity.id
_entity.type
_entity.pdbx_description
1 polymer ?
#
loop_
_entity_poly.entity_id
_entity_poly.type
_entity_poly.pdbx_seq_one_letter_code
_entity_poly.pdbx_strand_id
1 'polypeptide(L)'
;MIKFILVTVVFFLFIINKNCALDADNYTSYIEELSQDEKFLEEYAAWSFKLFSQPDYLYGKPHEVFPCPIIKDPTVPTSVHKLRPSDIKCIGAIGDSLTAGLGAHALTPVGLVLEYRGVSWSIGGDYTYSKVLSLPNILRQYNPELKGFSTKVSVIFLNGQDAKNNHLNVAKSGDHSFHMPDQARLLMNRMKEEKLCDWDNDWKVITIFVGGNDLCTFCEDSDIKQHTPEQYLRYIRDTIDTLYNAPLPRTFVNLVLVLDVRGIKDLNSGGFVCQTLHKRTCPCAAFPTPNQTKILDDYIPQYHQVLVELVNSGRYDNRSDFTVVIQPFMAKTKLPLKLNNEIDFSYFAPDCFHFSGKGHAQAALALWNNMLEPVGGKKWYWHINETLNCPTEKYPYIFTNNNSAEALKEYHQRSTMLQTAHHTSFMSSTPDDNTTKHHKHHKSHSDSSFSKMQLVVFASFFLLIILLLILTISKRQQIRVFIHGAGRRHINGFSDPIYPDDHDDVEIWNRLNLKSNCSINNDIPKTHGTRISFE
;
A
#
# COMPACT_ATOMS: atom_id res chain seq x y z
N MET A 1 1.00 13.35 30.14
CA MET A 1 2.01 13.03 29.11
C MET A 1 1.38 12.87 27.72
N ILE A 2 0.39 11.99 27.53
CA ILE A 2 -0.36 11.84 26.27
C ILE A 2 -0.93 13.18 25.80
N LYS A 3 -1.66 13.90 26.66
CA LYS A 3 -2.21 15.25 26.39
C LYS A 3 -1.15 16.27 25.94
N PHE A 4 0.07 16.19 26.48
CA PHE A 4 1.19 17.09 26.12
C PHE A 4 1.82 16.72 24.77
N ILE A 5 1.98 15.42 24.49
CA ILE A 5 2.44 14.91 23.18
C ILE A 5 1.44 15.31 22.08
N LEU A 6 0.15 15.18 22.37
CA LEU A 6 -0.94 15.49 21.44
C LEU A 6 -0.96 16.98 21.05
N VAL A 7 -0.95 17.87 22.04
CA VAL A 7 -0.90 19.34 21.82
C VAL A 7 0.35 19.74 21.05
N THR A 8 1.49 19.11 21.31
CA THR A 8 2.75 19.46 20.63
C THR A 8 2.73 19.02 19.17
N VAL A 9 2.26 17.80 18.85
CA VAL A 9 2.15 17.31 17.48
C VAL A 9 1.17 18.15 16.68
N VAL A 10 -0.01 18.45 17.25
CA VAL A 10 -1.04 19.32 16.69
C VAL A 10 -0.47 20.70 16.32
N PHE A 11 0.26 21.34 17.25
CA PHE A 11 0.84 22.67 17.03
C PHE A 11 1.88 22.68 15.89
N PHE A 12 2.66 21.60 15.75
CA PHE A 12 3.63 21.48 14.65
C PHE A 12 2.99 21.14 13.30
N LEU A 13 1.88 20.40 13.29
CA LEU A 13 1.11 20.10 12.07
C LEU A 13 0.45 21.36 11.50
N PHE A 14 -0.09 22.22 12.36
CA PHE A 14 -0.72 23.49 11.98
C PHE A 14 0.27 24.48 11.33
N ILE A 15 1.55 24.46 11.73
CA ILE A 15 2.59 25.35 11.16
C ILE A 15 3.02 24.93 9.75
N ILE A 16 2.83 23.66 9.37
CA ILE A 16 3.34 23.09 8.10
C ILE A 16 2.32 23.15 6.96
N ASN A 17 1.02 23.34 7.25
CA ASN A 17 -0.03 23.11 6.26
C ASN A 17 -0.46 24.36 5.48
N LYS A 18 0.01 24.46 4.22
CA LYS A 18 -0.78 25.02 3.12
C LYS A 18 -0.59 24.08 1.93
N ASN A 19 -1.66 23.39 1.55
CA ASN A 19 -1.80 22.48 0.38
C ASN A 19 -1.48 21.00 0.66
N CYS A 20 -2.47 20.20 1.08
CA CYS A 20 -2.42 18.73 0.94
C CYS A 20 -3.81 18.07 0.83
N ALA A 21 -3.85 16.96 0.08
CA ALA A 21 -5.03 16.25 -0.42
C ALA A 21 -5.63 15.20 0.56
N LEU A 22 -5.08 15.10 1.77
CA LEU A 22 -5.84 14.83 2.97
C LEU A 22 -5.66 16.10 3.78
N ASP A 23 -6.77 16.77 4.07
CA ASP A 23 -6.72 18.06 4.75
C ASP A 23 -6.09 17.85 6.12
N ALA A 24 -4.80 18.20 6.26
CA ALA A 24 -4.07 18.03 7.51
C ALA A 24 -4.80 18.77 8.64
N ASP A 25 -5.51 19.85 8.31
CA ASP A 25 -6.28 20.62 9.26
C ASP A 25 -7.50 19.82 9.71
N ASN A 26 -8.18 19.11 8.80
CA ASN A 26 -9.28 18.19 9.15
C ASN A 26 -8.80 17.03 10.02
N TYR A 27 -7.70 16.36 9.68
CA TYR A 27 -7.17 15.28 10.51
C TYR A 27 -6.66 15.78 11.86
N THR A 28 -5.97 16.93 11.89
CA THR A 28 -5.50 17.56 13.13
C THR A 28 -6.68 17.94 14.02
N SER A 29 -7.72 18.57 13.47
CA SER A 29 -8.96 18.89 14.17
C SER A 29 -9.63 17.64 14.72
N TYR A 30 -9.67 16.56 13.94
CA TYR A 30 -10.25 15.30 14.41
C TYR A 30 -9.45 14.68 15.56
N ILE A 31 -8.12 14.71 15.49
CA ILE A 31 -7.26 14.25 16.57
C ILE A 31 -7.41 15.14 17.82
N GLU A 32 -7.59 16.45 17.66
CA GLU A 32 -7.92 17.37 18.75
C GLU A 32 -9.25 17.00 19.41
N GLU A 33 -10.31 16.77 18.63
CA GLU A 33 -11.61 16.29 19.12
C GLU A 33 -11.44 15.01 19.97
N LEU A 34 -10.75 13.99 19.46
CA LEU A 34 -10.49 12.75 20.18
C LEU A 34 -9.68 12.95 21.47
N SER A 35 -8.79 13.94 21.50
CA SER A 35 -7.95 14.22 22.67
C SER A 35 -8.68 14.95 23.81
N GLN A 36 -9.84 15.52 23.50
CA GLN A 36 -10.71 16.18 24.46
C GLN A 36 -11.82 15.24 24.97
N ASP A 37 -12.09 14.12 24.28
CA ASP A 37 -13.03 13.09 24.70
C ASP A 37 -12.39 12.16 25.75
N GLU A 38 -12.67 12.41 27.03
CA GLU A 38 -12.16 11.62 28.16
C GLU A 38 -12.56 10.14 28.06
N LYS A 39 -13.79 9.86 27.63
CA LYS A 39 -14.28 8.49 27.46
C LYS A 39 -13.50 7.78 26.36
N PHE A 40 -13.25 8.45 25.24
CA PHE A 40 -12.45 7.89 24.16
C PHE A 40 -11.04 7.57 24.65
N LEU A 41 -10.38 8.48 25.37
CA LEU A 41 -9.04 8.26 25.88
C LEU A 41 -8.96 7.07 26.85
N GLU A 42 -9.94 6.94 27.76
CA GLU A 42 -10.00 5.83 28.71
C GLU A 42 -10.23 4.49 28.01
N GLU A 43 -11.24 4.40 27.14
CA GLU A 43 -11.55 3.17 26.42
C GLU A 43 -10.42 2.79 25.44
N TYR A 44 -9.83 3.78 24.76
CA TYR A 44 -8.68 3.56 23.89
C TYR A 44 -7.49 3.03 24.67
N ALA A 45 -7.16 3.59 25.83
CA ALA A 45 -6.05 3.13 26.66
C ALA A 45 -6.26 1.68 27.12
N ALA A 46 -7.48 1.32 27.53
CA ALA A 46 -7.82 -0.04 27.93
C ALA A 46 -7.74 -1.03 26.75
N TRP A 47 -8.25 -0.62 25.58
CA TRP A 47 -8.29 -1.44 24.37
C TRP A 47 -6.89 -1.65 23.77
N SER A 48 -6.13 -0.56 23.60
CA SER A 48 -4.80 -0.54 22.97
C SER A 48 -3.75 -1.31 23.76
N PHE A 49 -3.77 -1.25 25.09
CA PHE A 49 -2.75 -1.91 25.93
C PHE A 49 -2.72 -3.42 25.68
N LYS A 50 -3.90 -4.08 25.62
CA LYS A 50 -4.01 -5.52 25.38
C LYS A 50 -3.73 -5.88 23.92
N LEU A 51 -4.09 -4.99 23.00
CA LEU A 51 -3.95 -5.25 21.56
C LEU A 51 -2.49 -5.18 21.13
N PHE A 52 -1.80 -4.10 21.47
CA PHE A 52 -0.47 -3.80 20.95
C PHE A 52 0.68 -4.39 21.77
N SER A 53 0.37 -5.00 22.92
CA SER A 53 1.34 -5.84 23.64
C SER A 53 1.54 -7.21 22.98
N GLN A 54 0.74 -7.56 21.96
CA GLN A 54 0.89 -8.83 21.25
C GLN A 54 2.20 -8.84 20.45
N PRO A 55 3.04 -9.89 20.60
CA PRO A 55 4.38 -9.91 20.01
C PRO A 55 4.37 -9.91 18.48
N ASP A 56 3.28 -10.37 17.87
CA ASP A 56 3.09 -10.45 16.43
C ASP A 56 2.36 -9.23 15.84
N TYR A 57 1.98 -8.22 16.64
CA TYR A 57 1.22 -7.06 16.13
C TYR A 57 1.95 -6.30 15.02
N LEU A 58 3.23 -6.00 15.26
CA LEU A 58 4.04 -5.18 14.35
C LEU A 58 4.48 -5.92 13.10
N TYR A 59 4.62 -7.24 13.15
CA TYR A 59 5.36 -7.97 12.11
C TYR A 59 4.71 -9.29 11.68
N GLY A 60 3.65 -9.71 12.36
CA GLY A 60 3.15 -11.07 12.26
C GLY A 60 4.06 -12.07 12.96
N LYS A 61 3.84 -13.35 12.65
CA LYS A 61 4.70 -14.44 13.16
C LYS A 61 6.05 -14.39 12.45
N PRO A 62 7.18 -14.56 13.16
CA PRO A 62 8.49 -14.59 12.53
C PRO A 62 8.62 -15.80 11.59
N HIS A 63 9.48 -15.67 10.57
CA HIS A 63 9.74 -16.72 9.59
C HIS A 63 11.20 -17.18 9.69
N GLU A 64 11.47 -18.27 10.40
CA GLU A 64 12.86 -18.64 10.72
C GLU A 64 13.68 -19.05 9.49
N VAL A 65 13.09 -19.82 8.57
CA VAL A 65 13.76 -20.36 7.39
C VAL A 65 12.88 -20.18 6.17
N PHE A 66 13.47 -19.71 5.07
CA PHE A 66 12.77 -19.63 3.79
C PHE A 66 12.52 -21.05 3.24
N PRO A 67 11.26 -21.47 3.02
CA PRO A 67 10.93 -22.87 2.80
C PRO A 67 11.15 -23.35 1.35
N CYS A 68 11.38 -22.43 0.41
CA CYS A 68 11.37 -22.77 -1.01
C CYS A 68 12.75 -23.09 -1.58
N PRO A 69 12.83 -24.05 -2.52
CA PRO A 69 14.05 -24.28 -3.27
C PRO A 69 14.35 -23.08 -4.18
N ILE A 70 15.63 -22.71 -4.27
CA ILE A 70 16.10 -21.70 -5.22
C ILE A 70 16.50 -22.41 -6.51
N ILE A 71 15.61 -22.39 -7.51
CA ILE A 71 15.86 -22.94 -8.84
C ILE A 71 16.76 -21.95 -9.60
N LYS A 72 18.02 -22.33 -9.82
CA LYS A 72 18.98 -21.50 -10.55
C LYS A 72 18.97 -21.85 -12.03
N ASP A 73 18.65 -20.86 -12.86
CA ASP A 73 18.91 -20.92 -14.30
C ASP A 73 19.47 -19.55 -14.72
N PRO A 74 20.68 -19.51 -15.31
CA PRO A 74 21.35 -18.26 -15.67
C PRO A 74 20.69 -17.56 -16.86
N THR A 75 19.81 -18.23 -17.61
CA THR A 75 19.21 -17.68 -18.82
C THR A 75 18.03 -16.80 -18.46
N VAL A 76 18.19 -15.47 -18.55
CA VAL A 76 17.08 -14.53 -18.33
C VAL A 76 16.01 -14.74 -19.41
N PRO A 77 14.74 -14.98 -19.04
CA PRO A 77 13.68 -15.21 -20.01
C PRO A 77 13.41 -13.94 -20.82
N THR A 78 13.05 -14.11 -22.09
CA THR A 78 12.58 -13.01 -22.96
C THR A 78 11.07 -12.83 -22.90
N SER A 79 10.34 -13.83 -22.42
CA SER A 79 8.89 -13.78 -22.28
C SER A 79 8.45 -13.76 -20.81
N VAL A 80 7.46 -12.92 -20.52
CA VAL A 80 6.85 -12.77 -19.20
C VAL A 80 6.16 -14.07 -18.75
N HIS A 81 5.73 -14.92 -19.68
CA HIS A 81 5.12 -16.21 -19.40
C HIS A 81 6.12 -17.27 -18.93
N LYS A 82 7.42 -16.96 -18.94
CA LYS A 82 8.49 -17.78 -18.36
C LYS A 82 9.21 -17.06 -17.21
N LEU A 83 8.66 -15.94 -16.73
CA LEU A 83 9.27 -15.12 -15.70
C LEU A 83 9.34 -15.88 -14.37
N ARG A 84 10.54 -16.09 -13.85
CA ARG A 84 10.75 -16.71 -12.54
C ARG A 84 10.97 -15.65 -11.47
N PRO A 85 10.74 -15.98 -10.19
CA PRO A 85 11.03 -15.07 -9.09
C PRO A 85 12.46 -14.51 -9.08
N SER A 86 13.45 -15.31 -9.46
CA SER A 86 14.87 -14.91 -9.51
C SER A 86 15.20 -13.92 -10.64
N ASP A 87 14.36 -13.84 -11.67
CA ASP A 87 14.60 -12.96 -12.83
C ASP A 87 14.12 -11.53 -12.57
N ILE A 88 13.27 -11.33 -11.56
CA ILE A 88 12.72 -10.02 -11.19
C ILE A 88 13.82 -9.21 -10.52
N LYS A 89 14.11 -8.04 -11.08
CA LYS A 89 15.13 -7.13 -10.57
C LYS A 89 14.55 -5.83 -10.04
N CYS A 90 13.34 -5.48 -10.45
CA CYS A 90 12.68 -4.23 -10.08
C CYS A 90 11.26 -4.48 -9.55
N ILE A 91 10.88 -3.75 -8.51
CA ILE A 91 9.50 -3.73 -8.02
C ILE A 91 8.97 -2.31 -7.87
N GLY A 92 7.71 -2.09 -8.26
CA GLY A 92 6.99 -0.83 -8.16
C GLY A 92 5.55 -1.03 -7.66
N ALA A 93 4.93 0.03 -7.13
CA ALA A 93 3.54 -0.04 -6.67
C ALA A 93 2.79 1.27 -6.83
N ILE A 94 1.53 1.14 -7.23
CA ILE A 94 0.53 2.20 -7.45
C ILE A 94 -0.66 1.88 -6.54
N GLY A 95 -1.20 2.89 -5.85
CA GLY A 95 -2.36 2.68 -5.00
C GLY A 95 -2.65 3.74 -3.95
N ASP A 96 -3.36 3.32 -2.92
CA ASP A 96 -3.86 4.16 -1.83
C ASP A 96 -3.09 3.95 -0.50
N SER A 97 -3.75 4.24 0.63
CA SER A 97 -3.20 4.16 1.99
C SER A 97 -2.74 2.74 2.38
N LEU A 98 -3.40 1.68 1.89
CA LEU A 98 -2.96 0.31 2.16
C LEU A 98 -1.67 -0.03 1.41
N THR A 99 -1.47 0.52 0.21
CA THR A 99 -0.19 0.36 -0.51
C THR A 99 0.91 1.24 0.09
N ALA A 100 0.56 2.39 0.67
CA ALA A 100 1.50 3.26 1.41
C ALA A 100 1.89 2.71 2.80
N GLY A 101 1.16 1.74 3.35
CA GLY A 101 1.42 1.21 4.70
C GLY A 101 0.98 2.16 5.82
N LEU A 102 -0.12 2.89 5.60
CA LEU A 102 -0.63 3.87 6.56
C LEU A 102 -0.92 3.19 7.91
N GLY A 103 -0.30 3.70 8.98
CA GLY A 103 -0.57 3.23 10.33
C GLY A 103 -0.09 1.81 10.67
N ALA A 104 0.65 1.11 9.80
CA ALA A 104 0.98 -0.30 10.00
C ALA A 104 1.63 -0.63 11.36
N HIS A 105 2.48 0.25 11.89
CA HIS A 105 3.06 0.11 13.24
C HIS A 105 2.58 1.19 14.22
N ALA A 106 1.51 1.90 13.89
CA ALA A 106 0.97 2.90 14.80
C ALA A 106 0.39 2.22 16.04
N LEU A 107 0.55 2.86 17.19
CA LEU A 107 0.02 2.40 18.49
C LEU A 107 -1.09 3.31 19.01
N THR A 108 -1.35 4.41 18.31
CA THR A 108 -2.34 5.42 18.67
C THR A 108 -2.97 5.99 17.40
N PRO A 109 -4.18 6.56 17.46
CA PRO A 109 -4.80 7.19 16.29
C PRO A 109 -3.95 8.33 15.75
N VAL A 110 -3.23 9.07 16.62
CA VAL A 110 -2.26 10.13 16.23
C VAL A 110 -1.17 9.59 15.30
N GLY A 111 -0.75 8.34 15.48
CA GLY A 111 0.26 7.70 14.65
C GLY A 111 -0.21 7.37 13.24
N LEU A 112 -1.49 7.54 12.91
CA LEU A 112 -2.04 7.26 11.58
C LEU A 112 -1.59 8.27 10.52
N VAL A 113 -0.96 9.39 10.89
CA VAL A 113 -0.29 10.29 9.90
C VAL A 113 0.97 9.66 9.29
N LEU A 114 1.43 8.53 9.83
CA LEU A 114 2.66 7.87 9.42
C LEU A 114 2.36 6.76 8.42
N GLU A 115 3.09 6.79 7.31
CA GLU A 115 3.08 5.78 6.27
C GLU A 115 4.30 4.87 6.44
N TYR A 116 4.12 3.68 7.02
CA TYR A 116 5.19 2.71 7.25
C TYR A 116 5.50 1.93 5.97
N ARG A 117 5.94 2.67 4.94
CA ARG A 117 6.17 2.16 3.57
C ARG A 117 7.14 0.98 3.53
N GLY A 118 8.10 0.92 4.45
CA GLY A 118 9.04 -0.18 4.59
C GLY A 118 8.43 -1.54 4.93
N VAL A 119 7.21 -1.59 5.49
CA VAL A 119 6.49 -2.85 5.79
C VAL A 119 5.23 -3.06 4.95
N SER A 120 5.02 -2.22 3.92
CA SER A 120 3.92 -2.40 2.99
C SER A 120 3.95 -3.80 2.36
N TRP A 121 2.78 -4.41 2.26
CA TRP A 121 2.60 -5.80 1.84
C TRP A 121 3.12 -6.04 0.41
N SER A 122 2.93 -5.06 -0.47
CA SER A 122 3.23 -5.17 -1.90
C SER A 122 4.62 -4.65 -2.29
N ILE A 123 5.24 -3.78 -1.48
CA ILE A 123 6.47 -3.07 -1.87
C ILE A 123 7.42 -2.67 -0.71
N GLY A 124 7.12 -3.02 0.54
CA GLY A 124 8.01 -2.73 1.66
C GLY A 124 9.24 -3.64 1.70
N GLY A 125 10.44 -3.09 1.91
CA GLY A 125 11.69 -3.84 2.00
C GLY A 125 12.48 -3.63 3.29
N ASP A 126 11.84 -3.17 4.37
CA ASP A 126 12.49 -3.11 5.68
C ASP A 126 12.84 -4.51 6.17
N TYR A 127 13.98 -4.62 6.86
CA TYR A 127 14.51 -5.86 7.41
C TYR A 127 14.67 -6.98 6.35
N THR A 128 14.40 -8.22 6.74
CA THR A 128 14.53 -9.45 5.95
C THR A 128 13.23 -10.24 6.03
N TYR A 129 13.07 -11.25 5.16
CA TYR A 129 11.96 -12.21 5.17
C TYR A 129 11.63 -12.74 6.56
N SER A 130 12.65 -13.00 7.38
CA SER A 130 12.47 -13.57 8.71
C SER A 130 11.77 -12.67 9.72
N LYS A 131 11.78 -11.35 9.48
CA LYS A 131 11.16 -10.36 10.37
C LYS A 131 9.98 -9.65 9.73
N VAL A 132 10.08 -9.24 8.47
CA VAL A 132 9.00 -8.57 7.74
C VAL A 132 8.67 -9.40 6.53
N LEU A 133 7.48 -10.00 6.55
CA LEU A 133 6.94 -10.66 5.37
C LEU A 133 6.32 -9.61 4.44
N SER A 134 6.93 -9.43 3.28
CA SER A 134 6.48 -8.55 2.22
C SER A 134 6.84 -9.16 0.87
N LEU A 135 6.18 -8.75 -0.21
CA LEU A 135 6.53 -9.25 -1.54
C LEU A 135 8.03 -9.02 -1.88
N PRO A 136 8.63 -7.83 -1.65
CA PRO A 136 10.07 -7.65 -1.86
C PRO A 136 10.94 -8.57 -1.02
N ASN A 137 10.61 -8.80 0.25
CA ASN A 137 11.44 -9.62 1.12
C ASN A 137 11.38 -11.12 0.74
N ILE A 138 10.25 -11.58 0.19
CA ILE A 138 10.14 -12.91 -0.43
C ILE A 138 10.99 -12.96 -1.71
N LEU A 139 10.82 -11.99 -2.63
CA LEU A 139 11.57 -11.94 -3.88
C LEU A 139 13.09 -11.85 -3.66
N ARG A 140 13.54 -11.16 -2.61
CA ARG A 140 14.96 -11.06 -2.23
C ARG A 140 15.58 -12.39 -1.80
N GLN A 141 14.78 -13.40 -1.47
CA GLN A 141 15.29 -14.76 -1.26
C GLN A 141 15.72 -15.41 -2.58
N TYR A 142 15.08 -15.04 -3.70
CA TYR A 142 15.43 -15.50 -5.04
C TYR A 142 16.43 -14.59 -5.75
N ASN A 143 16.32 -13.27 -5.56
CA ASN A 143 17.23 -12.27 -6.10
C ASN A 143 17.59 -11.20 -5.04
N PRO A 144 18.73 -11.35 -4.34
CA PRO A 144 19.17 -10.39 -3.33
C PRO A 144 19.41 -8.96 -3.86
N GLU A 145 19.57 -8.79 -5.17
CA GLU A 145 19.85 -7.50 -5.81
C GLU A 145 18.59 -6.70 -6.18
N LEU A 146 17.38 -7.21 -5.89
CA LEU A 146 16.11 -6.54 -6.14
C LEU A 146 16.14 -5.05 -5.74
N LYS A 147 15.59 -4.18 -6.59
CA LYS A 147 15.52 -2.72 -6.39
C LYS A 147 14.10 -2.18 -6.48
N GLY A 148 13.91 -0.93 -6.06
CA GLY A 148 12.65 -0.19 -6.19
C GLY A 148 11.71 -0.26 -4.98
N PHE A 149 11.92 -1.22 -4.07
CA PHE A 149 11.15 -1.35 -2.84
C PHE A 149 11.29 -0.12 -1.92
N SER A 150 10.22 0.22 -1.20
CA SER A 150 10.24 1.31 -0.22
C SER A 150 10.83 0.87 1.12
N THR A 151 11.40 1.80 1.87
CA THR A 151 11.95 1.56 3.21
C THR A 151 11.45 2.62 4.19
N LYS A 152 11.56 2.33 5.49
CA LYS A 152 11.28 3.27 6.58
C LYS A 152 9.86 3.83 6.56
N VAL A 153 9.71 4.94 7.26
CA VAL A 153 8.46 5.65 7.51
C VAL A 153 8.49 6.96 6.73
N SER A 154 7.40 7.23 6.02
CA SER A 154 7.06 8.53 5.43
C SER A 154 5.94 9.17 6.26
N VAL A 155 5.62 10.42 5.98
CA VAL A 155 4.45 11.11 6.54
C VAL A 155 3.47 11.44 5.43
N ILE A 156 2.19 11.39 5.74
CA ILE A 156 1.10 11.52 4.78
C ILE A 156 1.15 12.83 3.98
N PHE A 157 1.59 13.94 4.61
CA PHE A 157 1.69 15.26 3.99
C PHE A 157 2.81 15.40 2.96
N LEU A 158 3.68 14.39 2.83
CA LEU A 158 4.64 14.33 1.73
C LEU A 158 4.01 13.79 0.45
N ASN A 159 2.76 13.30 0.47
CA ASN A 159 2.01 12.85 -0.72
C ASN A 159 2.81 11.92 -1.63
N GLY A 160 3.53 10.97 -1.04
CA GLY A 160 4.39 10.05 -1.77
C GLY A 160 5.65 10.68 -2.38
N GLN A 161 5.91 11.98 -2.23
CA GLN A 161 7.04 12.71 -2.84
C GLN A 161 8.40 12.48 -2.17
N ASP A 162 8.47 11.78 -1.05
CA ASP A 162 9.75 11.40 -0.43
C ASP A 162 10.43 10.26 -1.21
N ALA A 163 10.94 10.58 -2.41
CA ALA A 163 11.57 9.61 -3.31
C ALA A 163 12.70 8.81 -2.64
N LYS A 164 13.38 9.40 -1.64
CA LYS A 164 14.49 8.75 -0.94
C LYS A 164 14.07 7.50 -0.14
N ASN A 165 12.91 7.54 0.50
CA ASN A 165 12.39 6.41 1.28
C ASN A 165 11.35 5.61 0.49
N ASN A 166 10.62 6.29 -0.40
CA ASN A 166 9.50 5.71 -1.11
C ASN A 166 9.95 4.95 -2.37
N HIS A 167 11.08 5.34 -2.99
CA HIS A 167 11.53 4.78 -4.26
C HIS A 167 10.35 4.66 -5.25
N LEU A 168 10.04 3.43 -5.68
CA LEU A 168 8.98 3.13 -6.65
C LEU A 168 7.62 2.82 -6.02
N ASN A 169 7.46 3.04 -4.71
CA ASN A 169 6.14 3.13 -4.07
C ASN A 169 5.58 4.54 -4.29
N VAL A 170 4.75 4.71 -5.33
CA VAL A 170 4.10 5.99 -5.65
C VAL A 170 2.69 6.12 -5.10
N ALA A 171 2.24 5.14 -4.30
CA ALA A 171 0.95 5.16 -3.66
C ALA A 171 0.79 6.37 -2.74
N LYS A 172 -0.45 6.85 -2.61
CA LYS A 172 -0.78 8.03 -1.80
C LYS A 172 -2.07 7.80 -1.05
N SER A 173 -2.00 8.00 0.26
CA SER A 173 -3.16 7.86 1.14
C SER A 173 -4.30 8.81 0.73
N GLY A 174 -5.52 8.29 0.70
CA GLY A 174 -6.72 9.03 0.28
C GLY A 174 -6.96 9.06 -1.23
N ASP A 175 -6.05 8.56 -2.07
CA ASP A 175 -6.28 8.54 -3.51
C ASP A 175 -7.36 7.52 -3.92
N HIS A 176 -8.20 7.95 -4.86
CA HIS A 176 -9.17 7.16 -5.61
C HIS A 176 -8.63 6.69 -6.96
N SER A 177 -9.39 5.82 -7.64
CA SER A 177 -9.06 5.28 -8.96
C SER A 177 -8.71 6.34 -10.02
N PHE A 178 -9.37 7.51 -10.01
CA PHE A 178 -9.10 8.58 -10.97
C PHE A 178 -7.69 9.21 -10.84
N HIS A 179 -6.99 9.02 -9.73
CA HIS A 179 -5.60 9.46 -9.55
C HIS A 179 -4.57 8.45 -10.09
N MET A 180 -4.96 7.19 -10.30
CA MET A 180 -4.02 6.12 -10.66
C MET A 180 -3.27 6.37 -11.98
N PRO A 181 -3.87 6.98 -13.03
CA PRO A 181 -3.11 7.31 -14.24
C PRO A 181 -1.94 8.28 -13.98
N ASP A 182 -2.09 9.23 -13.07
CA ASP A 182 -1.00 10.14 -12.66
C ASP A 182 0.07 9.40 -11.87
N GLN A 183 -0.32 8.50 -10.97
CA GLN A 183 0.65 7.65 -10.27
C GLN A 183 1.44 6.76 -11.25
N ALA A 184 0.82 6.21 -12.30
CA ALA A 184 1.53 5.44 -13.33
C ALA A 184 2.59 6.28 -14.06
N ARG A 185 2.27 7.53 -14.42
CA ARG A 185 3.23 8.48 -15.00
C ARG A 185 4.37 8.78 -14.02
N LEU A 186 4.04 9.04 -12.76
CA LEU A 186 5.03 9.29 -11.71
C LEU A 186 5.97 8.10 -11.49
N LEU A 187 5.43 6.88 -11.48
CA LEU A 187 6.21 5.64 -11.34
C LEU A 187 7.26 5.52 -12.46
N MET A 188 6.82 5.70 -13.70
CA MET A 188 7.73 5.63 -14.86
C MET A 188 8.80 6.73 -14.83
N ASN A 189 8.41 7.95 -14.45
CA ASN A 189 9.37 9.06 -14.31
C ASN A 189 10.41 8.75 -13.24
N ARG A 190 10.00 8.30 -12.04
CA ARG A 190 10.94 7.91 -10.97
C ARG A 190 11.86 6.77 -11.38
N MET A 191 11.33 5.77 -12.08
CA MET A 191 12.15 4.66 -12.55
C MET A 191 13.27 5.14 -13.49
N LYS A 192 12.98 6.11 -14.38
CA LYS A 192 13.98 6.73 -15.26
C LYS A 192 14.97 7.64 -14.50
N GLU A 193 14.47 8.42 -13.55
CA GLU A 193 15.25 9.41 -12.81
C GLU A 193 16.19 8.76 -11.79
N GLU A 194 15.68 7.83 -10.98
CA GLU A 194 16.49 7.17 -9.94
C GLU A 194 17.44 6.12 -10.53
N LYS A 195 17.21 5.66 -11.77
CA LYS A 195 18.02 4.65 -12.47
C LYS A 195 18.27 3.40 -11.62
N LEU A 196 17.32 3.05 -10.76
CA LEU A 196 17.42 1.88 -9.88
C LEU A 196 17.39 0.56 -10.65
N CYS A 197 16.77 0.56 -11.82
CA CYS A 197 16.55 -0.61 -12.65
C CYS A 197 16.88 -0.26 -14.10
N ASP A 198 17.44 -1.21 -14.84
CA ASP A 198 17.59 -1.05 -16.29
C ASP A 198 16.20 -0.96 -16.93
N TRP A 199 15.94 0.17 -17.59
CA TRP A 199 14.64 0.45 -18.19
C TRP A 199 14.24 -0.60 -19.22
N ASP A 200 15.18 -1.04 -20.06
CA ASP A 200 14.90 -1.90 -21.21
C ASP A 200 15.07 -3.40 -20.88
N ASN A 201 16.04 -3.72 -20.02
CA ASN A 201 16.50 -5.11 -19.86
C ASN A 201 16.00 -5.81 -18.59
N ASP A 202 15.70 -5.07 -17.53
CA ASP A 202 15.33 -5.67 -16.25
C ASP A 202 13.84 -6.00 -16.17
N TRP A 203 13.51 -7.20 -15.68
CA TRP A 203 12.14 -7.57 -15.39
C TRP A 203 11.60 -6.81 -14.18
N LYS A 204 10.41 -6.24 -14.36
CA LYS A 204 9.70 -5.40 -13.39
C LYS A 204 8.42 -6.10 -12.95
N VAL A 205 8.14 -6.08 -11.65
CA VAL A 205 6.82 -6.38 -11.11
C VAL A 205 6.19 -5.10 -10.60
N ILE A 206 4.98 -4.77 -11.07
CA ILE A 206 4.22 -3.62 -10.59
C ILE A 206 2.94 -4.10 -9.94
N THR A 207 2.67 -3.67 -8.71
CA THR A 207 1.41 -3.97 -8.02
C THR A 207 0.49 -2.75 -8.02
N ILE A 208 -0.74 -2.92 -8.52
CA ILE A 208 -1.79 -1.90 -8.55
C ILE A 208 -2.90 -2.33 -7.60
N PHE A 209 -3.23 -1.48 -6.63
CA PHE A 209 -4.35 -1.69 -5.69
C PHE A 209 -5.01 -0.36 -5.32
N VAL A 210 -6.29 -0.22 -5.64
CA VAL A 210 -7.14 0.92 -5.29
C VAL A 210 -8.62 0.54 -5.39
N GLY A 211 -9.49 1.32 -4.77
CA GLY A 211 -10.95 1.26 -4.97
C GLY A 211 -11.73 1.35 -3.66
N GLY A 212 -11.07 1.17 -2.51
CA GLY A 212 -11.74 1.30 -1.20
C GLY A 212 -12.30 2.71 -1.01
N ASN A 213 -11.49 3.73 -1.33
CA ASN A 213 -11.91 5.12 -1.27
C ASN A 213 -13.05 5.41 -2.27
N ASP A 214 -13.02 4.84 -3.48
CA ASP A 214 -14.09 4.99 -4.47
C ASP A 214 -15.42 4.45 -3.95
N LEU A 215 -15.41 3.23 -3.39
CA LEU A 215 -16.59 2.62 -2.78
C LEU A 215 -17.09 3.46 -1.60
N CYS A 216 -16.19 3.92 -0.71
CA CYS A 216 -16.52 4.74 0.46
C CYS A 216 -17.06 6.13 0.11
N THR A 217 -16.64 6.73 -1.00
CA THR A 217 -17.21 8.00 -1.47
C THR A 217 -18.56 7.77 -2.15
N PHE A 218 -18.68 6.73 -2.98
CA PHE A 218 -19.89 6.49 -3.77
C PHE A 218 -21.11 6.06 -2.95
N CYS A 219 -20.90 5.26 -1.91
CA CYS A 219 -21.97 4.89 -0.97
C CYS A 219 -22.42 6.08 -0.11
N GLU A 220 -21.56 7.08 0.14
CA GLU A 220 -21.93 8.28 0.90
C GLU A 220 -22.78 9.19 0.01
N ASP A 221 -22.35 9.39 -1.24
CA ASP A 221 -23.05 10.18 -2.24
C ASP A 221 -23.02 9.49 -3.62
N SER A 222 -24.13 8.79 -3.94
CA SER A 222 -24.28 8.07 -5.21
C SER A 222 -24.50 8.98 -6.42
N ASP A 223 -24.65 10.29 -6.22
CA ASP A 223 -24.73 11.25 -7.32
C ASP A 223 -23.34 11.60 -7.87
N ILE A 224 -22.26 11.31 -7.13
CA ILE A 224 -20.88 11.45 -7.60
C ILE A 224 -20.54 10.32 -8.57
N LYS A 225 -20.93 10.50 -9.84
CA LYS A 225 -20.74 9.49 -10.90
C LYS A 225 -19.27 9.17 -11.22
N GLN A 226 -18.30 9.86 -10.63
CA GLN A 226 -16.87 9.57 -10.82
C GLN A 226 -16.46 8.20 -10.27
N HIS A 227 -17.26 7.61 -9.38
CA HIS A 227 -16.97 6.33 -8.73
C HIS A 227 -17.92 5.21 -9.18
N THR A 228 -18.58 5.32 -10.34
CA THR A 228 -19.33 4.18 -10.89
C THR A 228 -18.39 3.08 -11.40
N PRO A 229 -18.84 1.83 -11.56
CA PRO A 229 -18.03 0.73 -12.08
C PRO A 229 -17.45 1.04 -13.46
N GLU A 230 -18.18 1.77 -14.31
CA GLU A 230 -17.71 2.17 -15.65
C GLU A 230 -16.57 3.17 -15.56
N GLN A 231 -16.66 4.14 -14.63
CA GLN A 231 -15.59 5.11 -14.43
C GLN A 231 -14.38 4.49 -13.75
N TYR A 232 -14.59 3.67 -12.73
CA TYR A 232 -13.55 2.87 -12.10
C TYR A 232 -12.78 2.03 -13.14
N LEU A 233 -13.51 1.28 -13.99
CA LEU A 233 -12.92 0.54 -15.10
C LEU A 233 -12.11 1.45 -16.02
N ARG A 234 -12.66 2.60 -16.43
CA ARG A 234 -11.97 3.55 -17.30
C ARG A 234 -10.64 3.99 -16.70
N TYR A 235 -10.62 4.43 -15.45
CA TYR A 235 -9.39 4.93 -14.82
C TYR A 235 -8.33 3.84 -14.62
N ILE A 236 -8.74 2.63 -14.22
CA ILE A 236 -7.80 1.50 -14.09
C ILE A 236 -7.27 1.09 -15.46
N ARG A 237 -8.11 1.03 -16.49
CA ARG A 237 -7.67 0.77 -17.86
C ARG A 237 -6.70 1.85 -18.33
N ASP A 238 -6.98 3.13 -18.13
CA ASP A 238 -6.09 4.23 -18.54
C ASP A 238 -4.74 4.18 -17.80
N THR A 239 -4.73 3.72 -16.54
CA THR A 239 -3.52 3.47 -15.75
C THR A 239 -2.67 2.36 -16.38
N ILE A 240 -3.27 1.22 -16.70
CA ILE A 240 -2.56 0.08 -17.29
C ILE A 240 -2.13 0.41 -18.72
N ASP A 241 -2.99 1.05 -19.50
CA ASP A 241 -2.69 1.51 -20.86
C ASP A 241 -1.54 2.53 -20.86
N THR A 242 -1.41 3.35 -19.81
CA THR A 242 -0.24 4.23 -19.62
C THR A 242 1.05 3.41 -19.50
N LEU A 243 1.07 2.33 -18.72
CA LEU A 243 2.24 1.45 -18.58
C LEU A 243 2.51 0.63 -19.86
N TYR A 244 1.44 0.15 -20.49
CA TYR A 244 1.48 -0.72 -21.67
C TYR A 244 1.90 0.03 -22.93
N ASN A 245 1.36 1.24 -23.17
CA ASN A 245 1.59 2.01 -24.40
C ASN A 245 2.80 2.93 -24.36
N ALA A 246 3.25 3.35 -23.16
CA ALA A 246 4.44 4.22 -23.01
C ALA A 246 5.76 3.43 -23.00
N PRO A 247 5.84 2.40 -23.84
CA PRO A 247 6.17 1.01 -23.49
C PRO A 247 7.12 0.89 -22.30
N LEU A 248 6.61 0.54 -21.12
CA LEU A 248 7.45 -0.01 -20.07
C LEU A 248 7.72 -1.49 -20.44
N PRO A 249 8.94 -1.86 -20.88
CA PRO A 249 9.20 -3.21 -21.34
C PRO A 249 9.38 -4.16 -20.16
N ARG A 250 9.29 -5.47 -20.42
CA ARG A 250 9.59 -6.54 -19.45
C ARG A 250 8.85 -6.36 -18.12
N THR A 251 7.53 -6.24 -18.17
CA THR A 251 6.72 -5.88 -17.01
C THR A 251 5.61 -6.90 -16.76
N PHE A 252 5.57 -7.40 -15.53
CA PHE A 252 4.44 -8.15 -15.00
C PHE A 252 3.63 -7.24 -14.08
N VAL A 253 2.34 -7.09 -14.33
CA VAL A 253 1.45 -6.28 -13.48
C VAL A 253 0.55 -7.18 -12.63
N ASN A 254 0.67 -7.07 -11.31
CA ASN A 254 -0.33 -7.54 -10.36
C ASN A 254 -1.47 -6.52 -10.29
N LEU A 255 -2.67 -6.87 -10.75
CA LEU A 255 -3.87 -6.07 -10.53
C LEU A 255 -4.71 -6.71 -9.42
N VAL A 256 -4.67 -6.11 -8.23
CA VAL A 256 -5.33 -6.67 -7.04
C VAL A 256 -6.75 -6.12 -6.94
N LEU A 257 -7.73 -7.02 -6.82
CA LEU A 257 -9.13 -6.62 -6.67
C LEU A 257 -9.36 -5.95 -5.31
N VAL A 258 -10.19 -4.90 -5.30
CA VAL A 258 -10.57 -4.20 -4.07
C VAL A 258 -11.21 -5.15 -3.04
N LEU A 259 -10.91 -4.93 -1.77
CA LEU A 259 -11.53 -5.67 -0.67
C LEU A 259 -13.02 -5.34 -0.49
N ASP A 260 -13.74 -6.20 0.22
CA ASP A 260 -15.16 -5.98 0.56
C ASP A 260 -15.30 -4.98 1.73
N VAL A 261 -15.61 -3.72 1.41
CA VAL A 261 -15.75 -2.65 2.40
C VAL A 261 -16.96 -2.83 3.33
N ARG A 262 -17.91 -3.74 3.03
CA ARG A 262 -19.05 -4.01 3.93
C ARG A 262 -18.59 -4.59 5.27
N GLY A 263 -17.41 -5.23 5.32
CA GLY A 263 -16.83 -5.76 6.55
C GLY A 263 -16.54 -4.68 7.62
N ILE A 264 -16.48 -3.40 7.26
CA ILE A 264 -16.24 -2.30 8.21
C ILE A 264 -17.35 -2.24 9.26
N LYS A 265 -18.60 -2.56 8.88
CA LYS A 265 -19.72 -2.66 9.81
C LYS A 265 -19.43 -3.63 10.96
N ASP A 266 -18.81 -4.77 10.67
CA ASP A 266 -18.53 -5.80 11.67
C ASP A 266 -17.33 -5.41 12.56
N LEU A 267 -16.41 -4.57 12.05
CA LEU A 267 -15.29 -4.00 12.82
C LEU A 267 -15.77 -3.04 13.92
N ASN A 268 -17.00 -2.53 13.87
CA ASN A 268 -17.62 -1.78 14.98
C ASN A 268 -17.83 -2.61 16.25
N SER A 269 -17.69 -3.93 16.18
CA SER A 269 -17.64 -4.82 17.36
C SER A 269 -16.46 -4.51 18.29
N GLY A 270 -15.45 -3.75 17.84
CA GLY A 270 -14.38 -3.23 18.69
C GLY A 270 -14.81 -2.14 19.67
N GLY A 271 -16.12 -1.87 19.77
CA GLY A 271 -16.71 -1.00 20.78
C GLY A 271 -16.66 0.49 20.41
N PHE A 272 -16.74 1.35 21.42
CA PHE A 272 -16.82 2.80 21.24
C PHE A 272 -15.61 3.36 20.47
N VAL A 273 -14.42 2.79 20.64
CA VAL A 273 -13.20 3.21 19.95
C VAL A 273 -13.36 3.08 18.44
N CYS A 274 -13.59 1.86 17.94
CA CYS A 274 -13.72 1.63 16.49
C CYS A 274 -14.94 2.36 15.93
N GLN A 275 -16.06 2.38 16.66
CA GLN A 275 -17.26 3.11 16.23
C GLN A 275 -17.00 4.62 16.07
N THR A 276 -16.21 5.22 16.96
CA THR A 276 -15.85 6.64 16.88
C THR A 276 -14.90 6.91 15.71
N LEU A 277 -13.94 6.03 15.47
CA LEU A 277 -12.96 6.15 14.37
C LEU A 277 -13.62 5.98 13.00
N HIS A 278 -14.51 5.01 12.85
CA HIS A 278 -15.17 4.72 11.58
C HIS A 278 -16.16 5.78 11.11
N LYS A 279 -16.63 6.67 11.99
CA LYS A 279 -17.50 7.81 11.61
C LYS A 279 -16.82 8.79 10.64
N ARG A 280 -15.49 8.79 10.56
CA ARG A 280 -14.72 9.73 9.72
C ARG A 280 -13.96 9.06 8.57
N THR A 281 -13.88 7.74 8.53
CA THR A 281 -13.13 7.01 7.48
C THR A 281 -14.03 6.54 6.35
N CYS A 282 -15.07 5.75 6.65
CA CYS A 282 -16.02 5.21 5.68
C CYS A 282 -17.40 5.03 6.33
N PRO A 283 -18.07 6.14 6.72
CA PRO A 283 -19.29 6.10 7.53
C PRO A 283 -20.43 5.33 6.87
N CYS A 284 -20.63 5.48 5.57
CA CYS A 284 -21.62 4.73 4.79
C CYS A 284 -21.53 3.21 4.93
N ALA A 285 -20.34 2.64 5.20
CA ALA A 285 -20.08 1.21 5.21
C ALA A 285 -19.98 0.69 6.64
N ALA A 286 -19.53 1.55 7.56
CA ALA A 286 -19.55 1.30 8.98
C ALA A 286 -20.97 1.33 9.56
N PHE A 287 -21.79 2.29 9.10
CA PHE A 287 -23.16 2.54 9.59
C PHE A 287 -24.15 2.69 8.42
N PRO A 288 -24.28 1.67 7.56
CA PRO A 288 -25.05 1.79 6.33
C PRO A 288 -26.55 1.94 6.60
N THR A 289 -27.19 2.87 5.89
CA THR A 289 -28.63 2.82 5.66
C THR A 289 -29.00 1.65 4.74
N PRO A 290 -30.28 1.24 4.65
CA PRO A 290 -30.70 0.20 3.71
C PRO A 290 -30.34 0.52 2.24
N ASN A 291 -30.42 1.79 1.85
CA ASN A 291 -30.03 2.23 0.50
C ASN A 291 -28.52 2.08 0.27
N GLN A 292 -27.70 2.50 1.24
CA GLN A 292 -26.23 2.36 1.16
C GLN A 292 -25.79 0.90 1.16
N THR A 293 -26.47 0.04 1.93
CA THR A 293 -26.27 -1.41 1.88
C THR A 293 -26.50 -1.94 0.47
N LYS A 294 -27.63 -1.58 -0.15
CA LYS A 294 -27.96 -1.99 -1.52
C LYS A 294 -26.92 -1.49 -2.54
N ILE A 295 -26.48 -0.23 -2.41
CA ILE A 295 -25.42 0.32 -3.28
C ILE A 295 -24.16 -0.54 -3.18
N LEU A 296 -23.69 -0.85 -1.98
CA LEU A 296 -22.48 -1.66 -1.79
C LEU A 296 -22.67 -3.10 -2.28
N ASP A 297 -23.84 -3.70 -2.05
CA ASP A 297 -24.19 -5.04 -2.53
C ASP A 297 -24.16 -5.13 -4.07
N ASP A 298 -24.60 -4.07 -4.74
CA ASP A 298 -24.61 -3.99 -6.20
C ASP A 298 -23.23 -3.66 -6.78
N TYR A 299 -22.48 -2.72 -6.18
CA TYR A 299 -21.30 -2.11 -6.81
C TYR A 299 -19.99 -2.87 -6.56
N ILE A 300 -19.80 -3.50 -5.39
CA ILE A 300 -18.57 -4.26 -5.09
C ILE A 300 -18.39 -5.41 -6.10
N PRO A 301 -19.41 -6.25 -6.37
CA PRO A 301 -19.28 -7.30 -7.39
C PRO A 301 -19.04 -6.74 -8.79
N GLN A 302 -19.65 -5.60 -9.13
CA GLN A 302 -19.43 -4.94 -10.43
C GLN A 302 -17.99 -4.44 -10.59
N TYR A 303 -17.40 -3.83 -9.55
CA TYR A 303 -15.98 -3.44 -9.53
C TYR A 303 -15.05 -4.64 -9.80
N HIS A 304 -15.34 -5.79 -9.18
CA HIS A 304 -14.58 -7.02 -9.44
C HIS A 304 -14.79 -7.52 -10.87
N GLN A 305 -16.05 -7.59 -11.31
CA GLN A 305 -16.43 -8.11 -12.62
C GLN A 305 -15.77 -7.32 -13.76
N VAL A 306 -15.87 -5.98 -13.74
CA VAL A 306 -15.33 -5.15 -14.84
C VAL A 306 -13.81 -5.30 -15.00
N LEU A 307 -13.06 -5.46 -13.90
CA LEU A 307 -11.61 -5.68 -13.97
C LEU A 307 -11.26 -7.10 -14.43
N VAL A 308 -12.02 -8.10 -13.97
CA VAL A 308 -11.84 -9.49 -14.42
C VAL A 308 -12.14 -9.61 -15.91
N GLU A 309 -13.21 -9.01 -16.40
CA GLU A 309 -13.55 -8.97 -17.83
C GLU A 309 -12.49 -8.25 -18.65
N LEU A 310 -11.99 -7.11 -18.17
CA LEU A 310 -10.89 -6.38 -18.83
C LEU A 310 -9.66 -7.25 -19.03
N VAL A 311 -9.18 -7.92 -17.98
CA VAL A 311 -7.96 -8.74 -18.06
C VAL A 311 -8.21 -10.04 -18.84
N ASN A 312 -9.34 -10.72 -18.61
CA ASN A 312 -9.66 -11.97 -19.30
C ASN A 312 -9.99 -11.78 -20.79
N SER A 313 -10.24 -10.56 -21.25
CA SER A 313 -10.36 -10.25 -22.68
C SER A 313 -9.07 -10.53 -23.47
N GLY A 314 -7.94 -10.74 -22.78
CA GLY A 314 -6.63 -10.92 -23.40
C GLY A 314 -6.00 -9.63 -23.93
N ARG A 315 -6.60 -8.46 -23.63
CA ARG A 315 -6.11 -7.14 -24.09
C ARG A 315 -4.61 -6.95 -23.87
N TYR A 316 -4.09 -7.44 -22.74
CA TYR A 316 -2.70 -7.26 -22.31
C TYR A 316 -1.81 -8.50 -22.52
N ASP A 317 -2.28 -9.53 -23.22
CA ASP A 317 -1.53 -10.77 -23.48
C ASP A 317 -0.94 -10.84 -24.90
N ASN A 318 -1.04 -9.75 -25.66
CA ASN A 318 -0.55 -9.67 -27.04
C ASN A 318 0.96 -9.37 -27.14
N ARG A 319 1.60 -8.98 -26.02
CA ARG A 319 3.05 -8.75 -25.93
C ARG A 319 3.69 -9.90 -25.18
N SER A 320 4.83 -10.36 -25.67
CA SER A 320 5.60 -11.39 -24.98
C SER A 320 6.29 -10.87 -23.72
N ASP A 321 6.51 -9.55 -23.62
CA ASP A 321 7.26 -8.89 -22.55
C ASP A 321 6.40 -8.12 -21.56
N PHE A 322 5.06 -8.15 -21.70
CA PHE A 322 4.13 -7.47 -20.81
C PHE A 322 2.90 -8.33 -20.57
N THR A 323 2.41 -8.39 -19.35
CA THR A 323 1.10 -8.99 -19.03
C THR A 323 0.51 -8.35 -17.78
N VAL A 324 -0.81 -8.50 -17.63
CA VAL A 324 -1.56 -8.10 -16.44
C VAL A 324 -2.26 -9.33 -15.90
N VAL A 325 -2.13 -9.58 -14.61
CA VAL A 325 -2.74 -10.73 -13.95
C VAL A 325 -3.57 -10.25 -12.77
N ILE A 326 -4.84 -10.66 -12.74
CA ILE A 326 -5.72 -10.43 -11.59
C ILE A 326 -5.23 -11.26 -10.41
N GLN A 327 -5.09 -10.61 -9.25
CA GLN A 327 -4.83 -11.28 -7.97
C GLN A 327 -6.05 -11.08 -7.05
N PRO A 328 -7.04 -12.01 -7.03
CA PRO A 328 -8.32 -11.74 -6.39
C PRO A 328 -8.33 -12.00 -4.88
N PHE A 329 -7.21 -12.31 -4.23
CA PHE A 329 -7.16 -12.77 -2.84
C PHE A 329 -7.77 -11.82 -1.79
N MET A 330 -8.00 -10.54 -2.10
CA MET A 330 -8.69 -9.61 -1.19
C MET A 330 -10.21 -9.55 -1.41
N ALA A 331 -10.71 -9.94 -2.59
CA ALA A 331 -12.09 -9.70 -3.01
C ALA A 331 -13.16 -10.37 -2.14
N LYS A 332 -12.87 -11.57 -1.62
CA LYS A 332 -13.77 -12.37 -0.77
C LYS A 332 -13.14 -12.68 0.59
N THR A 333 -12.10 -11.94 0.96
CA THR A 333 -11.45 -12.08 2.25
C THR A 333 -12.41 -11.70 3.37
N LYS A 334 -12.56 -12.60 4.34
CA LYS A 334 -13.34 -12.34 5.56
C LYS A 334 -12.45 -11.76 6.65
N LEU A 335 -13.06 -11.07 7.60
CA LEU A 335 -12.35 -10.55 8.77
C LEU A 335 -11.64 -11.68 9.53
N PRO A 336 -10.40 -11.45 10.00
CA PRO A 336 -9.67 -12.45 10.74
C PRO A 336 -10.35 -12.71 12.09
N LEU A 337 -10.49 -13.98 12.45
CA LEU A 337 -11.10 -14.42 13.70
C LEU A 337 -10.08 -15.12 14.58
N LYS A 338 -10.20 -14.92 15.90
CA LYS A 338 -9.52 -15.70 16.93
C LYS A 338 -10.22 -17.06 17.11
N LEU A 339 -9.61 -17.94 17.90
CA LEU A 339 -10.17 -19.26 18.24
C LEU A 339 -11.53 -19.19 18.95
N ASN A 340 -11.84 -18.08 19.63
CA ASN A 340 -13.13 -17.85 20.28
C ASN A 340 -14.16 -17.20 19.34
N ASN A 341 -13.91 -17.15 18.03
CA ASN A 341 -14.74 -16.51 17.00
C ASN A 341 -14.92 -14.99 17.13
N GLU A 342 -14.18 -14.32 18.01
CA GLU A 342 -14.10 -12.86 18.03
C GLU A 342 -13.16 -12.37 16.92
N ILE A 343 -13.41 -11.16 16.41
CA ILE A 343 -12.51 -10.51 15.45
C ILE A 343 -11.12 -10.32 16.08
N ASP A 344 -10.10 -10.71 15.31
CA ASP A 344 -8.71 -10.47 15.67
C ASP A 344 -8.26 -9.07 15.21
N PHE A 345 -8.52 -8.08 16.06
CA PHE A 345 -8.09 -6.70 15.82
C PHE A 345 -6.58 -6.53 15.67
N SER A 346 -5.75 -7.53 15.98
CA SER A 346 -4.28 -7.41 15.82
C SER A 346 -3.85 -7.31 14.36
N TYR A 347 -4.72 -7.62 13.41
CA TYR A 347 -4.53 -7.42 11.97
C TYR A 347 -4.76 -5.98 11.51
N PHE A 348 -5.27 -5.11 12.38
CA PHE A 348 -5.66 -3.75 12.04
C PHE A 348 -4.85 -2.70 12.81
N ALA A 349 -4.64 -1.56 12.17
CA ALA A 349 -4.05 -0.37 12.75
C ALA A 349 -5.00 0.22 13.83
N PRO A 350 -4.55 1.24 14.59
CA PRO A 350 -5.35 1.92 15.61
C PRO A 350 -6.74 2.42 15.22
N ASP A 351 -7.02 2.61 13.92
CA ASP A 351 -8.33 3.00 13.40
C ASP A 351 -9.32 1.85 13.21
N CYS A 352 -8.90 0.61 13.50
CA CYS A 352 -9.67 -0.60 13.23
C CYS A 352 -10.04 -0.78 11.75
N PHE A 353 -9.29 -0.16 10.83
CA PHE A 353 -9.63 -0.10 9.41
C PHE A 353 -8.44 -0.45 8.51
N HIS A 354 -7.31 0.27 8.63
CA HIS A 354 -6.10 -0.05 7.88
C HIS A 354 -5.43 -1.29 8.45
N PHE A 355 -4.55 -1.94 7.67
CA PHE A 355 -3.81 -3.10 8.16
C PHE A 355 -2.72 -2.69 9.15
N SER A 356 -2.56 -3.45 10.23
CA SER A 356 -1.32 -3.43 11.02
C SER A 356 -0.21 -4.14 10.26
N GLY A 357 1.01 -4.14 10.79
CA GLY A 357 2.11 -4.91 10.21
C GLY A 357 1.81 -6.41 10.12
N LYS A 358 1.02 -6.97 11.05
CA LYS A 358 0.46 -8.33 10.94
C LYS A 358 -0.49 -8.49 9.74
N GLY A 359 -1.38 -7.53 9.53
CA GLY A 359 -2.27 -7.53 8.35
C GLY A 359 -1.51 -7.40 7.04
N HIS A 360 -0.49 -6.54 7.01
CA HIS A 360 0.42 -6.40 5.87
C HIS A 360 1.18 -7.69 5.57
N ALA A 361 1.69 -8.38 6.59
CA ALA A 361 2.35 -9.67 6.43
C ALA A 361 1.41 -10.73 5.80
N GLN A 362 0.17 -10.81 6.27
CA GLN A 362 -0.83 -11.73 5.70
C GLN A 362 -1.18 -11.36 4.25
N ALA A 363 -1.32 -10.07 3.92
CA ALA A 363 -1.58 -9.62 2.55
C ALA A 363 -0.42 -9.96 1.61
N ALA A 364 0.82 -9.83 2.09
CA ALA A 364 2.01 -10.17 1.30
C ALA A 364 2.08 -11.66 0.99
N LEU A 365 1.78 -12.50 1.99
CA LEU A 365 1.72 -13.95 1.83
C LEU A 365 0.67 -14.35 0.80
N ALA A 366 -0.53 -13.79 0.93
CA ALA A 366 -1.62 -14.07 0.02
C ALA A 366 -1.31 -13.60 -1.40
N LEU A 367 -0.76 -12.40 -1.59
CA LEU A 367 -0.30 -11.92 -2.91
C LEU A 367 0.71 -12.89 -3.54
N TRP A 368 1.74 -13.27 -2.79
CA TRP A 368 2.76 -14.19 -3.26
C TRP A 368 2.17 -15.54 -3.67
N ASN A 369 1.33 -16.12 -2.83
CA ASN A 369 0.66 -17.39 -3.11
C ASN A 369 -0.20 -17.29 -4.36
N ASN A 370 -0.91 -16.18 -4.55
CA ASN A 370 -1.76 -15.93 -5.71
C ASN A 370 -0.96 -15.79 -7.01
N MET A 371 0.24 -15.20 -6.96
CA MET A 371 1.19 -15.18 -8.10
C MET A 371 1.64 -16.58 -8.51
N LEU A 372 1.67 -17.53 -7.58
CA LEU A 372 2.03 -18.94 -7.81
C LEU A 372 0.82 -19.87 -7.99
N GLU A 373 -0.39 -19.33 -8.08
CA GLU A 373 -1.60 -20.09 -8.42
C GLU A 373 -1.96 -19.87 -9.90
N PRO A 374 -2.28 -20.94 -10.67
CA PRO A 374 -2.64 -20.80 -12.07
C PRO A 374 -3.88 -19.92 -12.23
N VAL A 375 -3.90 -19.11 -13.29
CA VAL A 375 -5.10 -18.35 -13.68
C VAL A 375 -6.26 -19.32 -13.87
N GLY A 376 -7.44 -18.95 -13.34
CA GLY A 376 -8.61 -19.82 -13.24
C GLY A 376 -8.67 -20.65 -11.95
N GLY A 377 -7.53 -20.86 -11.28
CA GLY A 377 -7.42 -21.57 -9.99
C GLY A 377 -7.00 -20.68 -8.81
N LYS A 378 -6.86 -19.36 -9.01
CA LYS A 378 -6.46 -18.41 -7.97
C LYS A 378 -7.48 -18.33 -6.85
N LYS A 379 -7.01 -18.27 -5.60
CA LYS A 379 -7.86 -18.01 -4.43
C LYS A 379 -8.36 -16.57 -4.42
N TRP A 380 -9.60 -16.40 -3.99
CA TRP A 380 -10.29 -15.11 -3.88
C TRP A 380 -10.26 -14.53 -2.46
N TYR A 381 -9.59 -15.21 -1.55
CA TYR A 381 -9.51 -14.87 -0.13
C TYR A 381 -8.16 -15.34 0.42
N TRP A 382 -7.62 -14.64 1.40
CA TRP A 382 -6.47 -15.12 2.18
C TRP A 382 -6.95 -16.15 3.22
N HIS A 383 -6.04 -16.98 3.72
CA HIS A 383 -6.34 -17.86 4.84
C HIS A 383 -5.41 -17.56 6.01
N ILE A 384 -6.01 -17.43 7.20
CA ILE A 384 -5.23 -17.31 8.44
C ILE A 384 -4.40 -18.58 8.61
N ASN A 385 -3.10 -18.40 8.86
CA ASN A 385 -2.11 -19.48 8.96
C ASN A 385 -1.86 -20.25 7.65
N GLU A 386 -2.13 -19.66 6.48
CA GLU A 386 -1.63 -20.26 5.23
C GLU A 386 -0.11 -20.33 5.22
N THR A 387 0.41 -21.30 4.47
CA THR A 387 1.85 -21.46 4.25
C THR A 387 2.25 -20.81 2.93
N LEU A 388 3.53 -20.46 2.83
CA LEU A 388 4.09 -19.91 1.61
C LEU A 388 4.20 -21.00 0.52
N ASN A 389 3.62 -20.74 -0.64
CA ASN A 389 3.73 -21.60 -1.82
C ASN A 389 5.11 -21.43 -2.46
N CYS A 390 5.65 -22.53 -2.99
CA CYS A 390 6.96 -22.54 -3.64
C CYS A 390 6.82 -22.85 -5.13
N PRO A 391 7.60 -22.18 -6.01
CA PRO A 391 7.79 -22.62 -7.38
C PRO A 391 8.32 -24.07 -7.40
N THR A 392 7.92 -24.82 -8.42
CA THR A 392 8.35 -26.22 -8.59
C THR A 392 9.28 -26.33 -9.79
N GLU A 393 9.99 -27.46 -9.94
CA GLU A 393 10.79 -27.70 -11.15
C GLU A 393 9.93 -27.71 -12.42
N LYS A 394 8.68 -28.18 -12.32
CA LYS A 394 7.72 -28.20 -13.42
C LYS A 394 7.15 -26.81 -13.73
N TYR A 395 6.84 -26.04 -12.69
CA TYR A 395 6.29 -24.69 -12.79
C TYR A 395 7.19 -23.69 -12.04
N PRO A 396 8.37 -23.35 -12.58
CA PRO A 396 9.33 -22.47 -11.91
C PRO A 396 9.00 -20.98 -12.07
N TYR A 397 7.93 -20.66 -12.80
CA TYR A 397 7.53 -19.32 -13.20
C TYR A 397 6.30 -18.81 -12.47
N ILE A 398 6.08 -17.49 -12.54
CA ILE A 398 4.85 -16.84 -12.08
C ILE A 398 3.74 -17.11 -13.10
N PHE A 399 2.52 -17.40 -12.61
CA PHE A 399 1.40 -17.73 -13.48
C PHE A 399 0.79 -16.49 -14.15
N THR A 400 0.51 -16.65 -15.44
CA THR A 400 -0.12 -15.71 -16.38
C THR A 400 -1.22 -16.44 -17.14
N ASN A 401 -2.04 -15.71 -17.90
CA ASN A 401 -3.07 -16.32 -18.74
C ASN A 401 -2.48 -17.37 -19.71
N ASN A 402 -1.29 -17.10 -20.28
CA ASN A 402 -0.69 -17.93 -21.33
C ASN A 402 0.12 -19.14 -20.84
N ASN A 403 0.33 -19.31 -19.53
CA ASN A 403 1.09 -20.45 -18.96
C ASN A 403 0.31 -21.26 -17.91
N SER A 404 -0.99 -21.00 -17.75
CA SER A 404 -1.79 -21.62 -16.67
C SER A 404 -2.52 -22.89 -17.07
N ALA A 405 -2.73 -23.15 -18.36
CA ALA A 405 -3.63 -24.21 -18.83
C ALA A 405 -3.24 -25.62 -18.36
N GLU A 406 -1.95 -25.97 -18.39
CA GLU A 406 -1.47 -27.29 -17.95
C GLU A 406 -1.63 -27.46 -16.44
N ALA A 407 -1.15 -26.50 -15.65
CA ALA A 407 -1.25 -26.52 -14.19
C ALA A 407 -2.71 -26.56 -13.71
N LEU A 408 -3.61 -25.85 -14.40
CA LEU A 408 -5.04 -25.84 -14.07
C LEU A 408 -5.69 -27.21 -14.32
N LYS A 409 -5.33 -27.89 -15.42
CA LYS A 409 -5.82 -29.24 -15.70
C LYS A 409 -5.41 -30.23 -14.60
N GLU A 410 -4.16 -30.16 -14.15
CA GLU A 410 -3.67 -31.00 -13.05
C GLU A 410 -4.35 -30.68 -11.72
N TYR A 411 -4.54 -29.39 -11.43
CA TYR A 411 -5.25 -28.94 -10.23
C TYR A 411 -6.68 -29.52 -10.17
N HIS A 412 -7.41 -29.46 -11.29
CA HIS A 412 -8.76 -30.02 -11.37
C HIS A 412 -8.77 -31.55 -11.24
N GLN A 413 -7.83 -32.25 -11.89
CA GLN A 413 -7.72 -33.71 -11.76
C GLN A 413 -7.48 -34.13 -10.31
N ARG A 414 -6.57 -33.44 -9.60
CA ARG A 414 -6.29 -33.73 -8.18
C ARG A 414 -7.50 -33.45 -7.29
N SER A 415 -8.22 -32.35 -7.55
CA SER A 415 -9.43 -32.00 -6.80
C SER A 415 -10.53 -33.06 -6.95
N THR A 416 -10.74 -33.55 -8.18
CA THR A 416 -11.69 -34.63 -8.46
C THR A 416 -11.28 -35.94 -7.79
N MET A 417 -9.98 -36.29 -7.82
CA MET A 417 -9.48 -37.49 -7.13
C MET A 417 -9.65 -37.43 -5.60
N LEU A 418 -9.46 -36.26 -5.00
CA LEU A 418 -9.69 -36.07 -3.56
C LEU A 418 -11.19 -36.21 -3.22
N GLN A 419 -12.08 -35.64 -4.05
CA GLN A 419 -13.52 -35.80 -3.87
C GLN A 419 -13.98 -37.25 -4.01
N THR A 420 -13.47 -37.99 -5.00
CA THR A 420 -13.80 -39.42 -5.16
C THR A 420 -13.22 -40.27 -4.02
N ALA A 421 -12.01 -39.97 -3.53
CA ALA A 421 -11.42 -40.65 -2.37
C ALA A 421 -12.22 -40.40 -1.07
N HIS A 422 -12.73 -39.18 -0.88
CA HIS A 422 -13.64 -38.90 0.24
C HIS A 422 -14.97 -39.65 0.11
N HIS A 423 -15.56 -39.72 -1.09
CA HIS A 423 -16.78 -40.47 -1.34
C HIS A 423 -16.61 -41.99 -1.16
N THR A 424 -15.48 -42.58 -1.58
CA THR A 424 -15.20 -44.02 -1.36
C THR A 424 -14.90 -44.32 0.11
N SER A 425 -14.24 -43.42 0.85
CA SER A 425 -14.05 -43.59 2.29
C SER A 425 -15.38 -43.50 3.07
N PHE A 426 -16.30 -42.64 2.64
CA PHE A 426 -17.61 -42.47 3.28
C PHE A 426 -18.57 -43.64 3.01
N MET A 427 -18.43 -44.32 1.85
CA MET A 427 -19.18 -45.55 1.54
C MET A 427 -18.59 -46.82 2.19
N SER A 428 -17.37 -46.74 2.74
CA SER A 428 -16.66 -47.86 3.38
C SER A 428 -16.79 -47.89 4.91
N SER A 429 -17.40 -46.88 5.53
CA SER A 429 -17.50 -46.82 7.00
C SER A 429 -18.88 -47.25 7.49
N THR A 430 -19.01 -48.51 7.93
CA THR A 430 -20.03 -48.91 8.92
C THR A 430 -19.69 -48.30 10.29
N PRO A 431 -20.69 -47.86 11.07
CA PRO A 431 -20.44 -47.22 12.37
C PRO A 431 -20.13 -48.28 13.43
N ASP A 432 -18.86 -48.37 13.83
CA ASP A 432 -18.50 -49.03 15.08
C ASP A 432 -18.59 -48.03 16.24
N ASP A 433 -19.54 -48.32 17.12
CA ASP A 433 -19.81 -47.68 18.38
C ASP A 433 -18.83 -48.20 19.45
N ASN A 434 -18.00 -47.29 19.98
CA ASN A 434 -17.46 -47.24 21.35
C ASN A 434 -16.07 -46.61 21.39
N THR A 435 -15.93 -45.49 22.07
CA THR A 435 -15.24 -45.44 23.38
C THR A 435 -15.15 -44.01 23.92
N THR A 436 -15.30 -43.92 25.23
CA THR A 436 -15.38 -42.72 26.04
C THR A 436 -14.03 -42.32 26.64
N LYS A 437 -13.86 -41.01 26.82
CA LYS A 437 -13.16 -40.28 27.90
C LYS A 437 -11.62 -40.39 28.05
N HIS A 438 -10.95 -39.23 27.93
CA HIS A 438 -10.43 -38.40 29.05
C HIS A 438 -9.18 -37.60 28.59
N HIS A 439 -9.26 -36.27 28.54
CA HIS A 439 -8.08 -35.40 28.49
C HIS A 439 -7.95 -34.59 29.78
N LYS A 440 -6.80 -34.75 30.45
CA LYS A 440 -6.34 -33.97 31.60
C LYS A 440 -5.73 -32.66 31.11
N HIS A 441 -6.14 -31.56 31.73
CA HIS A 441 -5.49 -30.25 31.60
C HIS A 441 -4.14 -30.22 32.33
N HIS A 442 -3.08 -29.85 31.61
CA HIS A 442 -1.86 -29.30 32.20
C HIS A 442 -1.84 -27.79 31.99
N LYS A 443 -1.92 -27.02 33.08
CA LYS A 443 -1.55 -25.60 33.13
C LYS A 443 -0.04 -25.52 33.33
N SER A 444 0.66 -24.76 32.49
CA SER A 444 1.99 -24.24 32.79
C SER A 444 1.88 -22.73 33.01
N HIS A 445 2.42 -22.28 34.13
CA HIS A 445 2.69 -20.87 34.43
C HIS A 445 4.06 -20.53 33.84
N SER A 446 4.16 -19.40 33.14
CA SER A 446 5.44 -18.71 32.93
C SER A 446 5.26 -17.23 33.25
N ASP A 447 5.77 -16.82 34.40
CA ASP A 447 6.00 -15.42 34.73
C ASP A 447 7.22 -14.92 33.96
N SER A 448 7.08 -13.79 33.27
CA SER A 448 8.23 -12.93 32.96
C SER A 448 7.82 -11.48 33.18
N SER A 449 8.33 -10.90 34.28
CA SER A 449 8.12 -9.49 34.60
C SER A 449 9.01 -8.63 33.73
N PHE A 450 8.45 -8.05 32.66
CA PHE A 450 9.06 -6.91 31.98
C PHE A 450 8.79 -5.63 32.79
N SER A 451 9.85 -5.03 33.31
CA SER A 451 9.77 -3.83 34.15
C SER A 451 9.23 -2.63 33.36
N LYS A 452 8.18 -1.98 33.90
CA LYS A 452 7.55 -0.74 33.40
C LYS A 452 8.55 0.39 33.11
N MET A 453 9.76 0.34 33.68
CA MET A 453 10.78 1.38 33.53
C MET A 453 11.53 1.29 32.19
N GLN A 454 11.65 0.10 31.59
CA GLN A 454 12.35 -0.07 30.31
C GLN A 454 11.53 0.51 29.14
N LEU A 455 10.21 0.37 29.16
CA LEU A 455 9.31 0.89 28.12
C LEU A 455 9.28 2.43 28.07
N VAL A 456 9.37 3.08 29.23
CA VAL A 456 9.42 4.55 29.34
C VAL A 456 10.71 5.10 28.71
N VAL A 457 11.84 4.43 28.94
CA VAL A 457 13.12 4.82 28.34
C VAL A 457 13.09 4.67 26.81
N PHE A 458 12.48 3.61 26.29
CA PHE A 458 12.32 3.43 24.84
C PHE A 458 11.39 4.48 24.21
N ALA A 459 10.25 4.79 24.82
CA ALA A 459 9.33 5.81 24.33
C ALA A 459 9.93 7.22 24.33
N SER A 460 10.68 7.57 25.37
CA SER A 460 11.38 8.86 25.48
C SER A 460 12.54 8.98 24.48
N PHE A 461 13.28 7.90 24.24
CA PHE A 461 14.36 7.87 23.25
C PHE A 461 13.81 7.98 21.82
N PHE A 462 12.66 7.37 21.54
CA PHE A 462 11.97 7.47 20.25
C PHE A 462 11.44 8.89 20.00
N LEU A 463 10.89 9.55 21.02
CA LEU A 463 10.48 10.95 20.94
C LEU A 463 11.66 11.89 20.66
N LEU A 464 12.81 11.64 21.27
CA LEU A 464 14.03 12.41 21.04
C LEU A 464 14.53 12.25 19.59
N ILE A 465 14.45 11.04 19.02
CA ILE A 465 14.79 10.78 17.62
C ILE A 465 13.85 11.54 16.67
N ILE A 466 12.55 11.55 16.94
CA ILE A 466 11.56 12.31 16.16
C ILE A 466 11.88 13.82 16.25
N LEU A 467 12.15 14.33 17.45
CA LEU A 467 12.51 15.74 17.66
C LEU A 467 13.81 16.11 16.93
N LEU A 468 14.83 15.25 16.98
CA LEU A 468 16.10 15.43 16.28
C LEU A 468 15.92 15.39 14.76
N LEU A 469 15.11 14.48 14.22
CA LEU A 469 14.76 14.43 12.80
C LEU A 469 14.08 15.72 12.34
N ILE A 470 13.08 16.19 13.09
CA ILE A 470 12.36 17.45 12.82
C ILE A 470 13.33 18.64 12.85
N LEU A 471 14.19 18.74 13.87
CA LEU A 471 15.19 19.80 14.00
C LEU A 471 16.24 19.75 12.86
N THR A 472 16.62 18.56 12.41
CA THR A 472 17.58 18.38 11.31
C THR A 472 16.96 18.78 9.96
N ILE A 473 15.69 18.48 9.75
CA ILE A 473 14.91 18.90 8.57
C ILE A 473 14.71 20.42 8.58
N SER A 474 14.36 21.01 9.74
CA SER A 474 14.20 22.45 9.93
C SER A 474 15.51 23.21 9.70
N LYS A 475 16.65 22.73 10.22
CA LYS A 475 17.98 23.30 9.92
C LYS A 475 18.35 23.18 8.44
N ARG A 476 18.02 22.08 7.77
CA ARG A 476 18.28 21.92 6.32
C ARG A 476 17.42 22.84 5.47
N GLN A 477 16.17 23.10 5.88
CA GLN A 477 15.31 24.10 5.22
C GLN A 477 15.81 25.52 5.48
N GLN A 478 16.22 25.87 6.70
CA GLN A 478 16.83 27.18 6.98
C GLN A 478 18.14 27.41 6.22
N ILE A 479 19.00 26.39 6.07
CA ILE A 479 20.25 26.48 5.29
C ILE A 479 19.95 26.66 3.79
N ARG A 480 18.93 25.96 3.24
CA ARG A 480 18.49 26.18 1.84
C ARG A 480 17.86 27.56 1.64
N VAL A 481 17.11 28.07 2.62
CA VAL A 481 16.54 29.43 2.60
C VAL A 481 17.63 30.50 2.73
N PHE A 482 18.66 30.27 3.55
CA PHE A 482 19.81 31.20 3.67
C PHE A 482 20.70 31.22 2.42
N ILE A 483 20.89 30.07 1.74
CA ILE A 483 21.69 30.00 0.51
C ILE A 483 20.95 30.60 -0.70
N HIS A 484 19.62 30.74 -0.66
CA HIS A 484 18.84 31.43 -1.71
C HIS A 484 18.44 32.88 -1.36
N GLY A 485 18.69 33.34 -0.14
CA GLY A 485 18.34 34.69 0.32
C GLY A 485 19.47 35.74 0.27
N ALA A 486 20.72 35.34 0.04
CA ALA A 486 21.87 36.27 0.01
C ALA A 486 22.37 36.52 -1.43
N GLY A 487 21.76 37.52 -2.08
CA GLY A 487 22.29 38.41 -3.12
C GLY A 487 23.29 37.91 -4.17
N ARG A 488 22.83 37.76 -5.42
CA ARG A 488 23.63 38.11 -6.61
C ARG A 488 23.16 39.46 -7.15
N ARG A 489 23.88 40.53 -6.80
CA ARG A 489 23.89 41.76 -7.60
C ARG A 489 24.79 41.53 -8.81
N HIS A 490 24.27 41.89 -9.98
CA HIS A 490 25.02 42.05 -11.21
C HIS A 490 26.18 43.05 -11.03
N ILE A 491 27.37 42.67 -11.50
CA ILE A 491 28.41 43.60 -11.96
C ILE A 491 28.76 43.15 -13.38
N ASN A 492 28.57 44.06 -14.34
CA ASN A 492 28.99 43.93 -15.73
C ASN A 492 30.48 44.25 -15.89
N GLY A 493 31.08 43.64 -16.92
CA GLY A 493 32.21 44.19 -17.67
C GLY A 493 33.51 43.41 -17.53
N PHE A 494 33.94 42.71 -18.58
CA PHE A 494 35.03 43.16 -19.47
C PHE A 494 35.39 42.09 -20.53
N SER A 495 35.28 42.50 -21.80
CA SER A 495 36.11 42.19 -22.99
C SER A 495 36.30 40.74 -23.51
N ASP A 496 35.74 40.54 -24.71
CA ASP A 496 36.20 39.71 -25.87
C ASP A 496 37.66 40.02 -26.30
N PRO A 497 38.37 39.24 -27.19
CA PRO A 497 37.85 38.67 -28.45
C PRO A 497 38.48 37.38 -29.09
N ILE A 498 37.86 36.96 -30.22
CA ILE A 498 38.38 36.33 -31.49
C ILE A 498 37.97 34.84 -31.83
N TYR A 499 37.02 34.74 -32.80
CA TYR A 499 36.66 33.82 -33.94
C TYR A 499 37.56 32.63 -34.42
N PRO A 500 37.16 31.76 -35.42
CA PRO A 500 35.86 31.55 -36.11
C PRO A 500 35.38 30.08 -36.41
N ASP A 501 34.09 29.97 -36.82
CA ASP A 501 33.36 29.08 -37.77
C ASP A 501 33.46 27.54 -37.73
N ASP A 502 32.31 26.82 -37.76
CA ASP A 502 31.60 26.50 -39.02
C ASP A 502 30.22 25.81 -38.77
N HIS A 503 29.39 25.83 -39.80
CA HIS A 503 27.97 25.46 -39.94
C HIS A 503 27.56 24.00 -39.61
N ASP A 504 26.31 23.80 -39.15
CA ASP A 504 25.29 23.02 -39.89
C ASP A 504 23.91 22.98 -39.20
N ASP A 505 22.88 23.05 -40.04
CA ASP A 505 21.44 23.17 -39.79
C ASP A 505 20.79 21.93 -39.16
N VAL A 506 19.77 22.11 -38.29
CA VAL A 506 18.53 21.30 -38.33
C VAL A 506 17.33 22.08 -37.74
N GLU A 507 16.33 22.30 -38.60
CA GLU A 507 14.94 22.70 -38.33
C GLU A 507 14.18 21.74 -37.39
N ILE A 508 13.47 22.26 -36.38
CA ILE A 508 12.30 21.57 -35.79
C ILE A 508 11.15 22.57 -35.53
N TRP A 509 9.97 22.12 -35.96
CA TRP A 509 8.70 22.78 -36.09
C TRP A 509 8.02 23.27 -34.80
N ASN A 510 7.38 24.43 -34.94
CA ASN A 510 6.38 25.00 -34.02
C ASN A 510 5.22 24.03 -33.73
N ARG A 511 4.91 23.83 -32.43
CA ARG A 511 3.57 23.41 -31.99
C ARG A 511 2.83 24.57 -31.33
N LEU A 512 1.59 24.71 -31.80
CA LEU A 512 0.63 25.74 -31.53
C LEU A 512 0.21 25.80 -30.05
N ASN A 513 0.18 27.04 -29.57
CA ASN A 513 -0.54 27.50 -28.40
C ASN A 513 -2.04 27.29 -28.55
N LEU A 514 -2.67 26.65 -27.56
CA LEU A 514 -4.09 26.87 -27.24
C LEU A 514 -4.17 27.51 -25.86
N LYS A 515 -4.39 28.82 -25.88
CA LYS A 515 -4.73 29.66 -24.72
C LYS A 515 -6.15 29.33 -24.25
N SER A 516 -6.33 29.10 -22.95
CA SER A 516 -7.58 29.35 -22.26
C SER A 516 -7.41 30.58 -21.35
N ASN A 517 -8.33 31.52 -21.50
CA ASN A 517 -8.38 32.80 -20.80
C ASN A 517 -8.85 32.63 -19.35
N CYS A 518 -8.18 33.29 -18.41
CA CYS A 518 -8.81 33.85 -17.20
C CYS A 518 -8.26 35.27 -17.01
N SER A 519 -9.15 36.28 -17.09
CA SER A 519 -8.84 37.65 -16.74
C SER A 519 -8.88 37.83 -15.23
N ILE A 520 -7.93 38.60 -14.69
CA ILE A 520 -7.99 39.14 -13.34
C ILE A 520 -8.02 40.67 -13.48
N ASN A 521 -9.09 41.28 -12.94
CA ASN A 521 -9.24 42.71 -12.77
C ASN A 521 -8.15 43.25 -11.84
N ASN A 522 -7.43 44.28 -12.29
CA ASN A 522 -6.51 45.06 -11.49
C ASN A 522 -7.25 46.27 -10.91
N ASP A 523 -7.46 46.30 -9.60
CA ASP A 523 -7.76 47.53 -8.86
C ASP A 523 -7.26 47.41 -7.41
N ILE A 524 -5.99 47.77 -7.17
CA ILE A 524 -5.50 48.18 -5.84
C ILE A 524 -4.48 49.34 -6.01
N PRO A 525 -4.67 50.49 -5.33
CA PRO A 525 -3.85 51.69 -5.52
C PRO A 525 -2.49 51.63 -4.80
N LYS A 526 -1.50 52.32 -5.40
CA LYS A 526 -0.12 52.47 -4.92
C LYS A 526 -0.07 53.34 -3.66
N THR A 527 0.53 52.85 -2.57
CA THR A 527 0.91 53.67 -1.42
C THR A 527 2.40 54.02 -1.47
N HIS A 528 2.71 55.30 -1.26
CA HIS A 528 4.06 55.85 -1.16
C HIS A 528 4.70 55.49 0.19
N GLY A 529 5.89 54.89 0.16
CA GLY A 529 6.68 54.61 1.35
C GLY A 529 7.55 55.79 1.75
N THR A 530 7.36 56.30 2.96
CA THR A 530 8.23 57.27 3.64
C THR A 530 9.44 56.57 4.24
N ARG A 531 10.65 57.10 4.01
CA ARG A 531 11.93 56.63 4.56
C ARG A 531 12.08 57.08 6.02
N ILE A 532 12.43 56.16 6.92
CA ILE A 532 12.99 56.47 8.24
C ILE A 532 14.43 55.94 8.26
N SER A 533 15.38 56.80 8.60
CA SER A 533 16.79 56.48 8.86
C SER A 533 16.96 56.01 10.29
N PHE A 534 17.75 54.95 10.50
CA PHE A 534 18.21 54.55 11.82
C PHE A 534 19.69 54.94 11.98
N GLU A 535 19.98 55.64 13.08
CA GLU A 535 21.28 55.58 13.78
C GLU A 535 21.33 54.29 14.63
#